data_AF-A0A851LM20-F1
#
_entry.id   AF-A0A851LM20-F1
#
_cell.length_a   1.000
_cell.length_b   1.000
_cell.length_c   1.000
_cell.angle_alpha   90.00
_cell.angle_beta   90.00
_cell.angle_gamma   90.00
#
_symmetry.space_group_name_H-M   'P 1'
#
loop_
_entity.id
_entity.type
_entity.pdbx_description
1 polymer ?
#
loop_
_entity_poly.entity_id
_entity_poly.type
_entity_poly.pdbx_seq_one_letter_code
_entity_poly.pdbx_strand_id
1 'polypeptide(L)'
;QPESEVETDERGFKRYDVLDALYMDEMVNSIHNWMKSPASSGGVTEEPQDTCANLKNTEDVYILIVEGFLLYNYEPLNELWNRRYFLTLPYEECKRRRSTRVYQPADTPEYFDGHVWPMYLKYKNELEENGS
;
A
#
# COMPACT_ATOMS: atom_id res chain seq x y z
N GLN A 1 -2.04 7.46 10.09
CA GLN A 1 -2.12 8.15 11.39
C GLN A 1 -2.34 9.65 11.22
N PRO A 2 -2.89 10.36 12.21
CA PRO A 2 -3.07 11.80 12.14
C PRO A 2 -1.72 12.51 12.12
N GLU A 3 -1.66 13.69 11.49
CA GLU A 3 -0.44 14.50 11.36
C GLU A 3 0.23 14.80 12.71
N SER A 4 -0.56 14.92 13.78
CA SER A 4 -0.06 15.17 15.15
C SER A 4 0.82 14.04 15.69
N GLU A 5 0.65 12.81 15.20
CA GLU A 5 1.42 11.63 15.62
C GLU A 5 2.65 11.39 14.73
N VAL A 6 2.76 12.09 13.59
CA VAL A 6 3.89 11.96 12.68
C VAL A 6 5.05 12.82 13.19
N GLU A 7 6.19 12.18 13.45
CA GLU A 7 7.43 12.84 13.87
C GLU A 7 7.93 13.83 12.80
N THR A 8 8.54 14.92 13.24
CA THR A 8 9.22 15.90 12.39
C THR A 8 10.73 15.77 12.61
N ASP A 9 11.51 15.71 11.53
CA ASP A 9 12.97 15.64 11.60
C ASP A 9 13.61 17.00 11.96
N GLU A 10 14.94 17.00 12.18
CA GLU A 10 15.72 18.20 12.52
C GLU A 10 15.67 19.32 11.46
N ARG A 11 15.29 18.99 10.22
CA ARG A 11 15.14 19.92 9.10
C ARG A 11 13.71 20.46 8.98
N GLY A 12 12.80 20.01 9.84
CA GLY A 12 11.39 20.41 9.82
C GLY A 12 10.51 19.57 8.90
N PHE A 13 11.00 18.44 8.37
CA PHE A 13 10.23 17.55 7.51
C PHE A 13 9.45 16.52 8.32
N LYS A 14 8.15 16.43 8.06
CA LYS A 14 7.31 15.35 8.60
C LYS A 14 7.73 14.01 8.01
N ARG A 15 7.89 12.98 8.84
CA ARG A 15 8.31 11.63 8.40
C ARG A 15 7.10 10.83 7.91
N TYR A 16 6.54 11.18 6.76
CA TYR A 16 5.41 10.44 6.17
C TYR A 16 5.83 9.18 5.43
N ASP A 17 6.98 9.22 4.75
CA ASP A 17 7.44 8.09 3.94
C ASP A 17 8.18 6.99 4.74
N VAL A 18 7.69 6.64 5.95
CA VAL A 18 8.21 5.54 6.81
C VAL A 18 7.06 4.65 7.33
N LEU A 19 7.36 3.41 7.73
CA LEU A 19 6.35 2.49 8.29
C LEU A 19 5.71 3.04 9.57
N ASP A 20 6.48 3.69 10.43
CA ASP A 20 6.00 4.36 11.66
C ASP A 20 5.02 5.52 11.37
N ALA A 21 4.83 5.89 10.10
CA ALA A 21 3.83 6.86 9.66
C ALA A 21 2.43 6.25 9.46
N LEU A 22 2.33 4.91 9.52
CA LEU A 22 1.21 4.12 9.04
C LEU A 22 0.69 3.19 10.13
N TYR A 23 -0.62 3.01 10.19
CA TYR A 23 -1.24 2.00 11.04
C TYR A 23 -1.17 0.62 10.36
N MET A 24 0.03 0.07 10.23
CA MET A 24 0.26 -1.19 9.50
C MET A 24 -0.47 -2.38 10.15
N ASP A 25 -0.58 -2.41 11.47
CA ASP A 25 -1.32 -3.45 12.18
C ASP A 25 -2.82 -3.43 11.83
N GLU A 26 -3.42 -2.24 11.71
CA GLU A 26 -4.81 -2.09 11.27
C GLU A 26 -5.00 -2.55 9.82
N MET A 27 -4.00 -2.31 8.96
CA MET A 27 -4.00 -2.78 7.58
C MET A 27 -3.95 -4.32 7.51
N VAL A 28 -3.06 -4.96 8.28
CA VAL A 28 -3.00 -6.43 8.38
C VAL A 28 -4.33 -7.00 8.87
N ASN A 29 -4.90 -6.41 9.92
CA ASN A 29 -6.21 -6.83 10.43
C ASN A 29 -7.31 -6.70 9.37
N SER A 30 -7.28 -5.63 8.56
CA SER A 30 -8.24 -5.43 7.47
C SER A 30 -8.09 -6.49 6.38
N ILE A 31 -6.87 -6.86 6.01
CA ILE A 31 -6.59 -7.93 5.05
C ILE A 31 -7.08 -9.28 5.59
N HIS A 32 -6.74 -9.62 6.84
CA HIS A 32 -7.21 -10.87 7.46
C HIS A 32 -8.74 -10.93 7.58
N ASN A 33 -9.40 -9.81 7.88
CA ASN A 33 -10.86 -9.76 7.92
C ASN A 33 -11.48 -9.99 6.53
N TRP A 34 -10.88 -9.44 5.47
CA TRP A 34 -11.28 -9.73 4.10
C TRP A 34 -11.10 -11.22 3.76
N MET A 35 -9.96 -11.82 4.12
CA MET A 35 -9.68 -13.24 3.85
C MET A 35 -10.66 -14.19 4.54
N LYS A 36 -11.18 -13.83 5.73
CA LYS A 36 -12.18 -14.64 6.46
C LYS A 36 -13.54 -14.68 5.77
N SER A 37 -13.90 -13.63 5.04
CA SER A 37 -15.20 -13.53 4.38
C SER A 37 -15.13 -12.65 3.12
N PRO A 38 -14.53 -13.17 2.04
CA PRO A 38 -14.38 -12.42 0.79
C PRO A 38 -15.73 -12.22 0.08
N ALA A 39 -16.72 -13.10 0.31
CA ALA A 39 -18.06 -13.00 -0.27
C ALA A 39 -18.94 -11.91 0.37
N SER A 40 -18.70 -11.54 1.63
CA SER A 40 -19.51 -10.52 2.33
C SER A 40 -18.95 -9.10 2.21
N SER A 41 -17.77 -8.95 1.61
CA SER A 41 -17.06 -7.67 1.47
C SER A 41 -17.26 -7.02 0.08
N GLY A 42 -17.90 -7.72 -0.86
CA GLY A 42 -18.31 -7.19 -2.15
C GLY A 42 -19.76 -6.70 -2.10
N GLY A 43 -19.98 -5.40 -2.37
CA GLY A 43 -21.31 -4.81 -2.57
C GLY A 43 -21.96 -5.23 -3.89
N VAL A 44 -21.96 -6.52 -4.23
CA VAL A 44 -22.64 -7.08 -5.39
C VAL A 44 -23.79 -7.95 -4.88
N THR A 45 -24.90 -7.29 -4.55
CA THR A 45 -26.22 -7.92 -4.65
C THR A 45 -26.60 -7.94 -6.12
N GLU A 46 -26.13 -8.93 -6.85
CA GLU A 46 -26.84 -9.39 -8.04
C GLU A 46 -27.43 -10.74 -7.70
N GLU A 47 -28.75 -10.78 -7.49
CA GLU A 47 -29.48 -12.04 -7.49
C GLU A 47 -29.41 -12.63 -8.90
N PRO A 48 -28.90 -13.86 -9.09
CA PRO A 48 -29.07 -14.55 -10.35
C PRO A 48 -30.47 -15.18 -10.33
N GLN A 49 -31.46 -14.44 -10.84
CA GLN A 49 -32.64 -15.07 -11.40
C GLN A 49 -32.23 -15.67 -12.76
N ASP A 50 -31.82 -16.93 -12.77
CA ASP A 50 -32.46 -17.92 -13.65
C ASP A 50 -31.91 -19.34 -13.48
N THR A 51 -32.86 -20.25 -13.61
CA THR A 51 -32.80 -21.70 -13.41
C THR A 51 -31.89 -22.43 -14.41
N CYS A 52 -30.97 -23.26 -13.92
CA CYS A 52 -30.66 -24.60 -14.46
C CYS A 52 -29.62 -25.30 -13.56
N ALA A 53 -29.92 -26.54 -13.18
CA ALA A 53 -29.08 -27.37 -12.32
C ALA A 53 -27.71 -27.72 -12.95
N ASN A 54 -26.74 -28.00 -12.06
CA ASN A 54 -25.48 -28.69 -12.31
C ASN A 54 -24.36 -27.93 -13.06
N LEU A 55 -23.67 -27.05 -12.34
CA LEU A 55 -22.24 -26.80 -12.57
C LEU A 55 -21.48 -26.96 -11.23
N LYS A 56 -21.03 -28.21 -11.01
CA LYS A 56 -19.82 -28.66 -10.32
C LYS A 56 -19.06 -27.58 -9.53
N ASN A 57 -18.86 -27.84 -8.23
CA ASN A 57 -17.69 -27.47 -7.41
C ASN A 57 -16.58 -26.70 -8.16
N THR A 58 -16.81 -25.43 -8.45
CA THR A 58 -15.74 -24.48 -8.71
C THR A 58 -15.54 -23.77 -7.40
N GLU A 59 -14.39 -23.99 -6.75
CA GLU A 59 -13.99 -23.13 -5.65
C GLU A 59 -13.94 -21.70 -6.21
N ASP A 60 -14.87 -20.85 -5.78
CA ASP A 60 -14.88 -19.45 -6.18
C ASP A 60 -13.54 -18.81 -5.77
N VAL A 61 -12.84 -18.24 -6.75
CA VAL A 61 -11.55 -17.58 -6.51
C VAL A 61 -11.80 -16.09 -6.32
N TYR A 62 -11.52 -15.60 -5.12
CA TYR A 62 -11.59 -14.18 -4.79
C TYR A 62 -10.20 -13.54 -4.88
N ILE A 63 -10.11 -12.35 -5.47
CA ILE A 63 -8.85 -11.62 -5.67
C ILE A 63 -8.86 -10.35 -4.83
N LEU A 64 -7.84 -10.19 -3.98
CA LEU A 64 -7.54 -8.94 -3.27
C LEU A 64 -6.32 -8.27 -3.90
N ILE A 65 -6.48 -7.01 -4.30
CA ILE A 65 -5.36 -6.14 -4.69
C ILE A 65 -5.07 -5.23 -3.50
N VAL A 66 -3.87 -5.35 -2.95
CA VAL A 66 -3.36 -4.43 -1.94
C VAL A 66 -2.35 -3.51 -2.61
N GLU A 67 -2.58 -2.21 -2.55
CA GLU A 67 -1.73 -1.18 -3.15
C GLU A 67 -1.24 -0.20 -2.08
N GLY A 68 -0.01 0.27 -2.24
CA GLY A 68 0.65 1.15 -1.29
C GLY A 68 2.14 1.29 -1.60
N PHE A 69 2.76 2.33 -1.02
CA PHE A 69 4.13 2.71 -1.35
C PHE A 69 5.21 2.08 -0.44
N LEU A 70 4.83 1.40 0.65
CA LEU A 70 5.72 0.73 1.63
C LEU A 70 5.18 -0.65 2.07
N LEU A 71 4.74 -1.48 1.13
CA LEU A 71 4.11 -2.77 1.48
C LEU A 71 5.12 -3.88 1.78
N TYR A 72 6.23 -3.90 1.05
CA TYR A 72 7.11 -5.08 0.98
C TYR A 72 8.25 -5.10 2.00
N ASN A 73 8.43 -4.05 2.80
CA ASN A 73 9.41 -3.99 3.89
C ASN A 73 8.77 -4.15 5.28
N TYR A 74 7.49 -4.52 5.34
CA TYR A 74 6.79 -4.79 6.58
C TYR A 74 6.53 -6.29 6.72
N GLU A 75 7.30 -6.93 7.60
CA GLU A 75 7.40 -8.37 7.76
C GLU A 75 6.05 -9.11 7.88
N PRO A 76 5.06 -8.64 8.67
CA PRO A 76 3.78 -9.34 8.81
C PRO A 76 2.98 -9.50 7.51
N LEU A 77 3.27 -8.72 6.47
CA LEU A 77 2.62 -8.86 5.17
C LEU A 77 3.33 -9.87 4.25
N ASN A 78 4.58 -10.26 4.53
CA ASN A 78 5.41 -11.04 3.60
C ASN A 78 4.80 -12.40 3.24
N GLU A 79 4.07 -13.03 4.16
CA GLU A 79 3.45 -14.34 3.96
C GLU A 79 2.11 -14.26 3.19
N LEU A 80 1.55 -13.06 2.99
CA LEU A 80 0.22 -12.88 2.41
C LEU A 80 0.23 -12.80 0.86
N TRP A 81 1.40 -12.63 0.25
CA TRP A 81 1.49 -12.29 -1.17
C TRP A 81 1.51 -13.50 -2.10
N ASN A 82 0.47 -13.66 -2.93
CA ASN A 82 0.54 -14.60 -4.07
C ASN A 82 1.33 -14.03 -5.25
N ARG A 83 1.26 -12.72 -5.47
CA ARG A 83 2.00 -11.98 -6.51
C ARG A 83 2.38 -10.59 -5.99
N ARG A 84 3.55 -10.10 -6.39
CA ARG A 84 4.08 -8.78 -6.02
C ARG A 84 4.49 -8.03 -7.29
N TYR A 85 4.16 -6.74 -7.37
CA TYR A 85 4.53 -5.86 -8.46
C TYR A 85 5.09 -4.56 -7.88
N PHE A 86 6.25 -4.14 -8.36
CA PHE A 86 6.90 -2.91 -7.91
C PHE A 86 7.03 -1.93 -9.07
N LEU A 87 6.30 -0.81 -8.99
CA LEU A 87 6.34 0.24 -10.01
C LEU A 87 7.52 1.17 -9.74
N THR A 88 8.34 1.41 -10.77
CA THR A 88 9.50 2.30 -10.68
C THR A 88 9.37 3.48 -11.65
N LEU A 89 9.87 4.63 -11.23
CA LEU A 89 10.01 5.83 -12.06
C LEU A 89 11.38 6.46 -11.82
N PRO A 90 12.04 7.01 -12.86
CA PRO A 90 13.22 7.84 -12.67
C PRO A 90 12.90 9.07 -11.80
N TYR A 91 13.91 9.55 -11.07
CA TYR A 91 13.83 10.71 -10.17
C TYR A 91 13.08 11.90 -10.78
N GLU A 92 13.48 12.34 -11.97
CA GLU A 92 12.92 13.54 -12.61
C GLU A 92 11.42 13.41 -12.89
N GLU A 93 10.99 12.25 -13.41
CA GLU A 93 9.58 12.00 -13.71
C GLU A 93 8.75 11.83 -12.43
N CYS A 94 9.32 11.20 -11.40
CA CYS A 94 8.68 11.08 -10.09
C CYS A 94 8.46 12.46 -9.45
N LYS A 95 9.50 13.31 -9.45
CA LYS A 95 9.44 14.68 -8.93
C LYS A 95 8.41 15.52 -9.68
N ARG A 96 8.41 15.46 -11.02
CA ARG A 96 7.45 16.16 -11.89
C ARG A 96 6.01 15.72 -11.61
N ARG A 97 5.76 14.42 -11.42
CA ARG A 97 4.41 13.92 -11.06
C ARG A 97 4.01 14.37 -9.66
N ARG A 98 4.89 14.20 -8.67
CA ARG A 98 4.62 14.60 -7.28
C ARG A 98 4.30 16.09 -7.17
N SER A 99 5.02 16.96 -7.88
CA SER A 99 4.77 18.41 -7.87
C SER A 99 3.40 18.82 -8.44
N THR A 100 2.71 17.93 -9.16
CA THR A 100 1.34 18.18 -9.66
C THR A 100 0.25 17.70 -8.70
N ARG A 101 0.61 16.93 -7.66
CA ARG A 101 -0.32 16.42 -6.66
C ARG A 101 -0.30 17.31 -5.42
N VAL A 102 -1.47 17.64 -4.89
CA VAL A 102 -1.60 18.37 -3.63
C VAL A 102 -1.86 17.38 -2.51
N TYR A 103 -0.91 17.29 -1.56
CA TYR A 103 -1.04 16.51 -0.34
C TYR A 103 -1.69 17.33 0.78
N GLN A 104 -2.17 16.64 1.82
CA GLN A 104 -2.62 17.27 3.07
C GLN A 104 -1.87 16.64 4.25
N PRO A 105 -0.98 17.39 4.94
CA PRO A 105 -0.53 18.75 4.62
C PRO A 105 0.22 18.81 3.28
N ALA A 106 0.32 20.01 2.69
CA ALA A 106 1.05 20.20 1.43
C ALA A 106 2.55 19.95 1.63
N ASP A 107 3.21 19.40 0.61
CA ASP A 107 4.67 19.23 0.59
C ASP A 107 5.34 20.60 0.84
N THR A 108 6.22 20.67 1.84
CA THR A 108 7.03 21.87 2.08
C THR A 108 8.12 22.03 1.01
N PRO A 109 8.72 23.22 0.85
CA PRO A 109 9.89 23.38 -0.02
C PRO A 109 10.96 22.33 0.29
N GLU A 110 11.57 21.77 -0.75
CA GLU A 110 12.61 20.73 -0.67
C GLU A 110 12.16 19.37 -0.10
N TYR A 111 10.88 19.19 0.27
CA TYR A 111 10.41 17.95 0.89
C TYR A 111 10.66 16.70 0.03
N PHE A 112 10.51 16.83 -1.30
CA PHE A 112 10.79 15.72 -2.22
C PHE A 112 12.25 15.27 -2.17
N ASP A 113 13.18 16.23 -2.22
CA ASP A 113 14.61 15.98 -2.27
C ASP A 113 15.17 15.61 -0.90
N GLY A 114 14.63 16.23 0.15
CA GLY A 114 15.07 16.09 1.52
C GLY A 114 14.52 14.86 2.22
N HIS A 115 13.32 14.40 1.87
CA HIS A 115 12.63 13.32 2.58
C HIS A 115 12.13 12.21 1.64
N VAL A 116 11.25 12.53 0.70
CA VAL A 116 10.52 11.52 -0.11
C VAL A 116 11.47 10.63 -0.90
N TRP A 117 12.36 11.22 -1.69
CA TRP A 117 13.26 10.47 -2.55
C TRP A 117 14.32 9.68 -1.78
N PRO A 118 14.98 10.24 -0.75
CA PRO A 118 15.83 9.45 0.15
C PRO A 118 15.11 8.24 0.77
N MET A 119 13.87 8.41 1.22
CA MET A 119 13.09 7.32 1.81
C MET A 119 12.69 6.25 0.78
N TYR A 120 12.35 6.66 -0.44
CA TYR A 120 12.15 5.71 -1.55
C TYR A 120 13.41 4.90 -1.85
N LEU A 121 14.59 5.53 -1.90
CA LEU A 121 15.86 4.83 -2.13
C LEU A 121 16.17 3.85 -0.99
N LYS A 122 15.95 4.26 0.26
CA LYS A 122 16.07 3.38 1.42
C LYS A 122 15.19 2.15 1.27
N TYR A 123 13.91 2.34 0.98
CA TYR A 123 12.96 1.26 0.76
C TYR A 123 13.38 0.34 -0.38
N LYS A 124 13.78 0.90 -1.52
CA LYS A 124 14.24 0.13 -2.67
C LYS A 124 15.46 -0.74 -2.32
N ASN A 125 16.43 -0.19 -1.59
CA ASN A 125 17.59 -0.95 -1.14
C ASN A 125 17.21 -2.10 -0.20
N GLU A 126 16.30 -1.85 0.77
CA GLU A 126 15.77 -2.90 1.65
C GLU A 126 15.13 -4.05 0.86
N LEU A 127 14.44 -3.75 -0.26
CA LEU A 127 13.87 -4.79 -1.12
C LEU A 127 14.91 -5.59 -1.91
N GLU A 128 15.98 -4.94 -2.35
CA GLU A 128 17.08 -5.59 -3.07
C GLU A 128 17.89 -6.50 -2.14
N GLU A 129 18.10 -6.07 -0.89
CA GLU A 129 18.77 -6.87 0.16
C GLU A 129 17.93 -8.09 0.58
N ASN A 130 16.62 -7.90 0.79
CA ASN A 130 15.70 -9.00 1.19
C ASN A 130 15.31 -9.94 0.04
N GLY A 131 15.67 -9.59 -1.21
CA GLY A 131 15.41 -10.39 -2.40
C GLY A 131 16.53 -11.34 -2.80
N SER A 132 17.66 -11.32 -2.08
CA SER A 132 18.84 -12.19 -2.26
C SER A 132 18.83 -13.37 -1.28
#